data_AF-A0A174E6Z7-F1
#
_entry.id   AF-A0A174E6Z7-F1
#
_cell.length_a   1.000
_cell.length_b   1.000
_cell.length_c   1.000
_cell.angle_alpha   90.00
_cell.angle_beta   90.00
_cell.angle_gamma   90.00
#
_symmetry.space_group_name_H-M   'P 1'
#
loop_
_entity.id
_entity.type
_entity.pdbx_description
1 polymer ?
#
loop_
_entity_poly.entity_id
_entity_poly.type
_entity_poly.pdbx_seq_one_letter_code
_entity_poly.pdbx_strand_id
1 'polypeptide(L)'
;MPDTYDHITLMCRLKAAQRRNKELESGERYIQLEELHQKEYNVYEHKIEKLKKELADAHKETIRVRNYWFQVLEDMLREFEKAQKRSAQELRKMEIRALNAEKQREDALDKAAVFRHQFYEAASRLEEEQGKNLKLRAQINRDYENSSIPSSKAVRRKKITNNREKTGRRPGGQPGHKGHCRKRQEPTQPVILLPPPEEVLEDCAFKKTARTIVKQMVSIRMVLNVTEYHADVYYNSHTGERAHAAFPDGVIDDVNYDGSIRAFLFLLNNDCCTSIDKSRAFLSDLTGGKLNISKGMISRLNRSLL
;
A
#
# COMPACT_ATOMS: atom_id res chain seq x y z
N MET A 1 -112.91 1.29 -35.11
CA MET A 1 -113.20 1.53 -33.68
C MET A 1 -111.87 1.88 -33.02
N PRO A 2 -111.60 3.13 -32.63
CA PRO A 2 -110.36 3.49 -31.96
C PRO A 2 -110.33 2.84 -30.57
N ASP A 3 -109.26 2.09 -30.29
CA ASP A 3 -109.06 1.37 -29.04
C ASP A 3 -109.09 2.33 -27.85
N THR A 4 -110.11 2.17 -27.01
CA THR A 4 -110.30 2.91 -25.76
C THR A 4 -109.09 2.80 -24.81
N TYR A 5 -108.31 1.72 -24.94
CA TYR A 5 -107.04 1.51 -24.24
C TYR A 5 -105.96 2.55 -24.59
N ASP A 6 -105.88 2.96 -25.86
CA ASP A 6 -104.87 3.90 -26.34
C ASP A 6 -105.20 5.34 -25.92
N HIS A 7 -106.51 5.66 -25.88
CA HIS A 7 -107.00 6.94 -25.38
C HIS A 7 -106.75 7.13 -23.88
N ILE A 8 -107.00 6.11 -23.05
CA ILE A 8 -106.75 6.16 -21.61
C ILE A 8 -105.25 6.33 -21.31
N THR A 9 -104.38 5.61 -22.04
CA THR A 9 -102.93 5.71 -21.89
C THR A 9 -102.40 7.10 -22.27
N LEU A 10 -102.91 7.67 -23.38
CA LEU A 10 -102.57 9.01 -23.81
C LEU A 10 -103.04 10.08 -22.80
N MET A 11 -104.25 9.93 -22.26
CA MET A 11 -104.81 10.82 -21.24
C MET A 11 -104.04 10.75 -19.91
N CYS A 12 -103.56 9.58 -19.51
CA CYS A 12 -102.67 9.43 -18.35
C CYS A 12 -101.34 10.15 -18.56
N ARG A 13 -100.72 10.01 -19.76
CA ARG A 13 -99.48 10.72 -20.10
C ARG A 13 -99.66 12.22 -20.18
N LEU A 14 -100.76 12.70 -20.77
CA LEU A 14 -101.10 14.12 -20.83
C LEU A 14 -101.31 14.71 -19.43
N LYS A 15 -102.04 14.01 -18.56
CA LYS A 15 -102.21 14.42 -17.15
C LYS A 15 -100.90 14.44 -16.38
N ALA A 16 -100.01 13.47 -16.61
CA ALA A 16 -98.69 13.45 -15.99
C ALA A 16 -97.79 14.60 -16.50
N ALA A 17 -97.83 14.90 -17.79
CA ALA A 17 -97.11 16.03 -18.38
C ALA A 17 -97.66 17.38 -17.91
N GLN A 18 -98.98 17.52 -17.82
CA GLN A 18 -99.64 18.72 -17.27
C GLN A 18 -99.32 18.92 -15.79
N ARG A 19 -99.22 17.86 -14.99
CA ARG A 19 -98.75 17.95 -13.60
C ARG A 19 -97.30 18.43 -13.54
N ARG A 20 -96.41 17.85 -14.35
CA ARG A 20 -95.00 18.30 -14.43
C ARG A 20 -94.86 19.75 -14.88
N ASN A 21 -95.64 20.20 -15.85
CA ASN A 21 -95.64 21.62 -16.25
C ASN A 21 -96.16 22.52 -15.13
N LYS A 22 -97.21 22.12 -14.42
CA LYS A 22 -97.71 22.88 -13.26
C LYS A 22 -96.70 22.94 -12.10
N GLU A 23 -95.98 21.86 -11.84
CA GLU A 23 -94.90 21.80 -10.82
C GLU A 23 -93.68 22.65 -11.20
N LEU A 24 -93.46 22.88 -12.50
CA LEU A 24 -92.42 23.76 -13.00
C LEU A 24 -92.89 25.23 -13.03
N GLU A 25 -94.14 25.47 -13.44
CA GLU A 25 -94.79 26.79 -13.42
C GLU A 25 -94.99 27.31 -11.99
N SER A 26 -95.22 26.44 -11.00
CA SER A 26 -95.34 26.80 -9.58
C SER A 26 -94.00 27.14 -8.92
N GLY A 27 -92.86 26.82 -9.56
CA GLY A 27 -91.52 27.11 -9.06
C GLY A 27 -91.05 26.24 -7.88
N GLU A 28 -91.91 25.38 -7.32
CA GLU A 28 -91.61 24.57 -6.13
C GLU A 28 -90.40 23.65 -6.32
N ARG A 29 -90.21 23.10 -7.52
CA ARG A 29 -89.06 22.26 -7.85
C ARG A 29 -87.74 23.05 -7.84
N TYR A 30 -87.77 24.33 -8.21
CA TYR A 30 -86.58 25.19 -8.16
C TYR A 30 -86.20 25.52 -6.71
N ILE A 31 -87.19 25.78 -5.85
CA ILE A 31 -86.97 26.02 -4.41
C ILE A 31 -86.34 24.80 -3.74
N GLN A 32 -86.85 23.60 -4.01
CA GLN A 32 -86.26 22.35 -3.48
C GLN A 32 -84.82 22.12 -3.98
N LEU A 33 -84.55 22.44 -5.24
CA LEU A 33 -83.22 22.34 -5.82
C LEU A 33 -82.25 23.35 -5.19
N GLU A 34 -82.70 24.58 -4.96
CA GLU A 34 -81.92 25.63 -4.29
C GLU A 34 -81.60 25.25 -2.83
N GLU A 35 -82.54 24.66 -2.09
CA GLU A 35 -82.29 24.13 -0.75
C GLU A 35 -81.27 23.00 -0.73
N LEU A 36 -81.31 22.09 -1.71
CA LEU A 36 -80.30 21.03 -1.84
C LEU A 36 -78.92 21.61 -2.15
N HIS A 37 -78.85 22.55 -3.09
CA HIS A 37 -77.60 23.24 -3.41
C HIS A 37 -77.04 24.03 -2.23
N GLN A 38 -77.90 24.68 -1.43
CA GLN A 38 -77.46 25.39 -0.23
C GLN A 38 -76.87 24.43 0.81
N LYS A 39 -77.46 23.24 0.97
CA LYS A 39 -76.92 22.19 1.85
C LYS A 39 -75.56 21.69 1.36
N GLU A 40 -75.43 21.42 0.06
CA GLU A 40 -74.15 21.01 -0.54
C GLU A 40 -73.09 22.10 -0.39
N TYR A 41 -73.44 23.35 -0.68
CA TYR A 41 -72.56 24.51 -0.53
C TYR A 41 -72.04 24.62 0.90
N ASN A 42 -72.92 24.54 1.90
CA ASN A 42 -72.52 24.59 3.31
C ASN A 42 -71.54 23.46 3.66
N VAL A 43 -71.74 22.24 3.16
CA VAL A 43 -70.82 21.11 3.38
C VAL A 43 -69.44 21.39 2.76
N TYR A 44 -69.41 21.91 1.55
CA TYR A 44 -68.16 22.30 0.89
C TYR A 44 -67.45 23.43 1.63
N GLU A 45 -68.18 24.43 2.10
CA GLU A 45 -67.65 25.56 2.87
C GLU A 45 -66.98 25.07 4.17
N HIS A 46 -67.66 24.23 4.94
CA HIS A 46 -67.09 23.62 6.15
C HIS A 46 -65.83 22.79 5.85
N LYS A 47 -65.83 22.05 4.72
CA LYS A 47 -64.66 21.28 4.29
C LYS A 47 -63.50 22.18 3.92
N ILE A 48 -63.74 23.28 3.20
CA ILE A 48 -62.73 24.28 2.85
C ILE A 48 -62.15 24.92 4.11
N GLU A 49 -62.97 25.28 5.10
CA GLU A 49 -62.48 25.82 6.36
C GLU A 49 -61.61 24.84 7.13
N LYS A 50 -62.01 23.57 7.19
CA LYS A 50 -61.23 22.51 7.84
C LYS A 50 -59.87 22.35 7.17
N LEU A 51 -59.85 22.26 5.83
CA LEU A 51 -58.60 22.15 5.06
C LEU A 51 -57.71 23.38 5.23
N LYS A 52 -58.27 24.59 5.30
CA LYS A 52 -57.50 25.82 5.58
C LYS A 52 -56.82 25.77 6.96
N LYS A 53 -57.50 25.27 7.99
CA LYS A 53 -56.93 25.10 9.33
C LYS A 53 -55.79 24.07 9.33
N GLU A 54 -56.02 22.91 8.72
CA GLU A 54 -55.01 21.85 8.59
C GLU A 54 -53.78 22.35 7.83
N LEU A 55 -53.97 23.13 6.75
CA LEU A 55 -52.88 23.72 5.98
C LEU A 55 -52.10 24.76 6.80
N ALA A 56 -52.78 25.58 7.61
CA ALA A 56 -52.12 26.53 8.50
C ALA A 56 -51.30 25.82 9.59
N ASP A 57 -51.80 24.73 10.15
CA ASP A 57 -51.08 23.96 11.17
C ASP A 57 -49.89 23.21 10.56
N ALA A 58 -50.05 22.61 9.37
CA ALA A 58 -48.94 22.03 8.62
C ALA A 58 -47.83 23.05 8.31
N HIS A 59 -48.21 24.29 7.97
CA HIS A 59 -47.25 25.36 7.75
C HIS A 59 -46.49 25.76 9.03
N LYS A 60 -47.18 25.83 10.18
CA LYS A 60 -46.53 26.06 11.49
C LYS A 60 -45.52 24.95 11.81
N GLU A 61 -45.89 23.69 11.59
CA GLU A 61 -44.97 22.57 11.81
C GLU A 61 -43.77 22.62 10.87
N THR A 62 -43.97 23.00 9.61
CA THR A 62 -42.87 23.19 8.67
C THR A 62 -41.88 24.25 9.16
N ILE A 63 -42.38 25.37 9.70
CA ILE A 63 -41.54 26.42 10.30
C ILE A 63 -40.80 25.90 11.54
N ARG A 64 -41.48 25.14 12.41
CA ARG A 64 -40.87 24.56 13.62
C ARG A 64 -39.74 23.61 13.27
N VAL A 65 -39.99 22.68 12.36
CA VAL A 65 -39.00 21.71 11.88
C VAL A 65 -37.82 22.45 11.25
N ARG A 66 -38.08 23.44 10.40
CA ARG A 66 -37.01 24.27 9.80
C ARG A 66 -36.15 24.94 10.87
N ASN A 67 -36.76 25.56 11.88
CA ASN A 67 -36.03 26.25 12.93
C ASN A 67 -35.19 25.27 13.78
N TYR A 68 -35.72 24.08 14.07
CA TYR A 68 -34.98 23.02 14.75
C TYR A 68 -33.76 22.56 13.93
N TRP A 69 -33.95 22.33 12.62
CA TRP A 69 -32.84 22.00 11.73
C TRP A 69 -31.77 23.08 11.69
N PHE A 70 -32.15 24.36 11.67
CA PHE A 70 -31.18 25.45 11.75
C PHE A 70 -30.38 25.44 13.05
N GLN A 71 -31.03 25.22 14.20
CA GLN A 71 -30.34 25.13 15.49
C GLN A 71 -29.32 23.97 15.51
N VAL A 72 -29.74 22.78 15.06
CA VAL A 72 -28.85 21.61 14.98
C VAL A 72 -27.66 21.87 14.07
N LEU A 73 -27.87 22.52 12.92
CA LEU A 73 -26.79 22.90 12.00
C LEU A 73 -25.83 23.92 12.61
N GLU A 74 -26.35 24.96 13.28
CA GLU A 74 -25.53 25.96 13.97
C GLU A 74 -24.68 25.35 15.09
N ASP A 75 -25.25 24.45 15.88
CA ASP A 75 -24.54 23.76 16.95
C ASP A 75 -23.44 22.85 16.38
N MET A 76 -23.74 22.07 15.33
CA MET A 76 -22.72 21.27 14.64
C MET A 76 -21.59 22.14 14.09
N LEU A 77 -21.90 23.27 13.44
CA LEU A 77 -20.88 24.19 12.93
C LEU A 77 -19.98 24.72 14.06
N ARG A 78 -20.55 25.08 15.21
CA ARG A 78 -19.78 25.52 16.39
C ARG A 78 -18.87 24.42 16.92
N GLU A 79 -19.31 23.16 16.92
CA GLU A 79 -18.47 22.03 17.32
C GLU A 79 -17.31 21.80 16.36
N PHE A 80 -17.58 21.87 15.04
CA PHE A 80 -16.54 21.78 14.02
C PHE A 80 -15.49 22.89 14.16
N GLU A 81 -15.91 24.14 14.37
CA GLU A 81 -14.96 25.25 14.58
C GLU A 81 -14.11 25.04 15.84
N LYS A 82 -14.70 24.55 16.94
CA LYS A 82 -13.96 24.24 18.17
C LYS A 82 -12.94 23.12 17.93
N ALA A 83 -13.34 22.06 17.23
CA ALA A 83 -12.45 20.96 16.87
C ALA A 83 -11.29 21.44 15.99
N GLN A 84 -11.58 22.26 14.98
CA GLN A 84 -10.56 22.83 14.09
C GLN A 84 -9.57 23.72 14.86
N LYS A 85 -10.06 24.57 15.78
CA LYS A 85 -9.20 25.40 16.64
C LYS A 85 -8.30 24.56 17.55
N ARG A 86 -8.82 23.48 18.14
CA ARG A 86 -8.02 22.56 18.97
C ARG A 86 -6.93 21.87 18.14
N SER A 87 -7.30 21.32 16.98
CA SER A 87 -6.35 20.68 16.06
C SER A 87 -5.27 21.66 15.60
N ALA A 88 -5.63 22.89 15.24
CA ALA A 88 -4.66 23.92 14.85
C ALA A 88 -3.70 24.29 15.99
N GLN A 89 -4.17 24.33 17.24
CA GLN A 89 -3.30 24.57 18.40
C GLN A 89 -2.33 23.41 18.64
N GLU A 90 -2.79 22.17 18.48
CA GLU A 90 -1.95 20.98 18.60
C GLU A 90 -0.87 20.95 17.50
N LEU A 91 -1.24 21.25 16.25
CA LEU A 91 -0.30 21.36 15.14
C LEU A 91 0.78 22.40 15.42
N ARG A 92 0.42 23.59 15.92
CA ARG A 92 1.40 24.62 16.32
C ARG A 92 2.35 24.14 17.42
N LYS A 93 1.85 23.40 18.42
CA LYS A 93 2.69 22.82 19.48
C LYS A 93 3.66 21.77 18.91
N MET A 94 3.20 20.96 17.97
CA MET A 94 4.03 19.94 17.31
C MET A 94 5.09 20.58 16.41
N GLU A 95 4.75 21.65 15.69
CA GLU A 95 5.69 22.43 14.87
C GLU A 95 6.80 23.04 15.71
N ILE A 96 6.47 23.69 16.83
CA ILE A 96 7.47 24.23 17.76
C ILE A 96 8.37 23.12 18.31
N ARG A 97 7.80 21.95 18.64
CA ARG A 97 8.59 20.80 19.10
C ARG A 97 9.54 20.29 18.02
N ALA A 98 9.09 20.22 16.77
CA ALA A 98 9.90 19.81 15.64
C ALA A 98 11.07 20.77 15.41
N LEU A 99 10.81 22.09 15.38
CA LEU A 99 11.85 23.11 15.24
C LEU A 99 12.89 23.05 16.36
N ASN A 100 12.46 22.80 17.60
CA ASN A 100 13.38 22.65 18.73
C ASN A 100 14.24 21.36 18.59
N ALA A 101 13.67 20.27 18.09
CA ALA A 101 14.41 19.04 17.84
C ALA A 101 15.42 19.20 16.70
N GLU A 102 15.08 19.95 15.65
CA GLU A 102 16.00 20.29 14.56
C GLU A 102 17.18 21.12 15.06
N LYS A 103 16.94 22.15 15.87
CA LYS A 103 18.01 22.94 16.50
C LYS A 103 18.94 22.07 17.35
N GLN A 104 18.39 21.18 18.17
CA GLN A 104 19.20 20.26 18.98
C GLN A 104 20.08 19.34 18.13
N ARG A 105 19.57 18.91 16.97
CA ARG A 105 20.34 18.11 16.01
C ARG A 105 21.46 18.93 15.39
N GLU A 106 21.21 20.16 14.98
CA GLU A 106 22.24 21.07 14.44
C GLU A 106 23.34 21.32 15.48
N ASP A 107 22.98 21.67 16.71
CA ASP A 107 23.94 21.85 17.81
C ASP A 107 24.80 20.61 18.07
N ALA A 108 24.21 19.41 17.95
CA ALA A 108 24.93 18.16 18.09
C ALA A 108 25.88 17.90 16.93
N LEU A 109 25.50 18.25 15.70
CA LEU A 109 26.36 18.15 14.51
C LEU A 109 27.55 19.10 14.60
N ASP A 110 27.34 20.32 15.08
CA ASP A 110 28.42 21.30 15.29
C ASP A 110 29.42 20.81 16.35
N LYS A 111 28.92 20.30 17.48
CA LYS A 111 29.79 19.66 18.50
C LYS A 111 30.57 18.47 17.93
N ALA A 112 29.92 17.63 17.13
CA ALA A 112 30.59 16.51 16.47
C ALA A 112 31.64 16.98 15.45
N ALA A 113 31.41 18.10 14.75
CA ALA A 113 32.41 18.72 13.88
C ALA A 113 33.65 19.14 14.66
N VAL A 114 33.48 19.84 15.79
CA VAL A 114 34.59 20.24 16.67
C VAL A 114 35.37 19.02 17.16
N PHE A 115 34.69 17.97 17.64
CA PHE A 115 35.38 16.75 18.09
C PHE A 115 36.13 16.03 16.96
N ARG A 116 35.57 16.00 15.74
CA ARG A 116 36.27 15.44 14.58
C ARG A 116 37.57 16.20 14.30
N HIS A 117 37.54 17.54 14.32
CA HIS A 117 38.76 18.33 14.13
C HIS A 117 39.81 18.06 15.21
N GLN A 118 39.41 18.06 16.48
CA GLN A 118 40.31 17.73 17.59
C GLN A 118 40.90 16.31 17.48
N PHE A 119 40.09 15.35 17.05
CA PHE A 119 40.54 13.98 16.84
C PHE A 119 41.58 13.90 15.72
N TYR A 120 41.36 14.59 14.60
CA TYR A 120 42.33 14.65 13.51
C TYR A 120 43.64 15.32 13.95
N GLU A 121 43.58 16.44 14.67
CA GLU A 121 44.78 17.09 15.19
C GLU A 121 45.57 16.17 16.13
N ALA A 122 44.89 15.49 17.05
CA ALA A 122 45.51 14.55 17.97
C ALA A 122 46.11 13.34 17.24
N ALA A 123 45.41 12.81 16.23
CA ALA A 123 45.88 11.70 15.41
C ALA A 123 47.15 12.08 14.62
N SER A 124 47.19 13.26 14.01
CA SER A 124 48.37 13.75 13.29
C SER A 124 49.58 13.90 14.23
N ARG A 125 49.40 14.49 15.41
CA ARG A 125 50.49 14.60 16.41
C ARG A 125 50.98 13.22 16.85
N LEU A 126 50.08 12.27 17.07
CA LEU A 126 50.44 10.91 17.44
C LEU A 126 51.25 10.23 16.34
N GLU A 127 50.87 10.40 15.08
CA GLU A 127 51.59 9.86 13.92
C GLU A 127 53.01 10.45 13.81
N GLU A 128 53.15 11.77 13.98
CA GLU A 128 54.46 12.42 14.01
C GLU A 128 55.36 11.86 15.11
N GLU A 129 54.83 11.73 16.33
CA GLU A 129 55.58 11.17 17.46
C GLU A 129 55.93 9.70 17.24
N GLN A 130 55.01 8.89 16.70
CA GLN A 130 55.30 7.50 16.31
C GLN A 130 56.42 7.45 15.25
N GLY A 131 56.39 8.34 14.26
CA GLY A 131 57.44 8.46 13.24
C GLY A 131 58.81 8.83 13.82
N LYS A 132 58.86 9.77 14.77
CA LYS A 132 60.08 10.12 15.52
C LYS A 132 60.58 8.92 16.34
N ASN A 133 59.69 8.23 17.04
CA ASN A 133 60.01 7.05 17.86
C ASN A 133 60.58 5.91 16.99
N LEU A 134 59.99 5.66 15.82
CA LEU A 134 60.49 4.69 14.85
C LEU A 134 61.92 5.03 14.39
N LYS A 135 62.18 6.30 14.02
CA LYS A 135 63.51 6.75 13.62
C LYS A 135 64.54 6.57 14.74
N LEU A 136 64.22 6.95 15.97
CA LEU A 136 65.10 6.77 17.14
C LEU A 136 65.34 5.29 17.45
N ARG A 137 64.30 4.46 17.41
CA ARG A 137 64.44 2.99 17.57
C ARG A 137 65.32 2.37 16.50
N ALA A 138 65.21 2.82 15.25
CA ALA A 138 66.08 2.35 14.17
C ALA A 138 67.54 2.79 14.37
N GLN A 139 67.78 4.00 14.88
CA GLN A 139 69.14 4.47 15.21
C GLN A 139 69.76 3.69 16.38
N ILE A 140 68.98 3.40 17.43
CA ILE A 140 69.42 2.63 18.61
C ILE A 140 69.67 1.16 18.24
N ASN A 141 68.78 0.56 17.43
CA ASN A 141 68.89 -0.82 16.96
C ASN A 141 69.68 -0.92 15.64
N ARG A 142 70.80 -0.22 15.53
CA ARG A 142 71.70 -0.35 14.38
C ARG A 142 72.31 -1.75 14.34
N ASP A 143 72.08 -2.46 13.24
CA ASP A 143 72.61 -3.79 12.95
C ASP A 143 73.16 -3.85 11.51
N TYR A 144 73.54 -5.03 11.05
CA TYR A 144 74.14 -5.24 9.74
C TYR A 144 73.13 -5.17 8.58
N GLU A 145 71.82 -5.10 8.86
CA GLU A 145 70.77 -4.96 7.84
C GLU A 145 70.44 -3.49 7.55
N ASN A 146 70.62 -2.60 8.53
CA ASN A 146 70.29 -1.17 8.44
C ASN A 146 71.52 -0.23 8.47
N SER A 147 72.73 -0.78 8.38
CA SER A 147 73.98 -0.02 8.26
C SER A 147 74.93 -0.64 7.23
N SER A 148 75.81 0.16 6.64
CA SER A 148 76.84 -0.28 5.68
C SER A 148 77.95 -1.15 6.30
N ILE A 149 77.71 -1.70 7.51
CA ILE A 149 78.64 -2.50 8.28
C ILE A 149 78.39 -3.98 7.93
N PRO A 150 79.36 -4.70 7.33
CA PRO A 150 79.19 -6.10 7.00
C PRO A 150 78.88 -6.96 8.24
N SER A 151 77.95 -7.92 8.09
CA SER A 151 77.55 -8.91 9.11
C SER A 151 78.73 -9.57 9.87
N SER A 152 79.88 -9.71 9.20
CA SER A 152 81.10 -10.29 9.76
C SER A 152 81.78 -9.44 10.85
N LYS A 153 81.54 -8.11 10.89
CA LYS A 153 82.17 -7.12 11.78
C LYS A 153 81.27 -6.60 12.92
N ALA A 154 80.04 -7.08 13.05
CA ALA A 154 79.13 -6.64 14.09
C ALA A 154 79.57 -7.13 15.50
N VAL A 155 79.70 -6.20 16.46
CA VAL A 155 80.22 -6.43 17.83
C VAL A 155 79.32 -7.37 18.66
N ARG A 156 78.05 -7.53 18.29
CA ARG A 156 77.11 -8.49 18.91
C ARG A 156 76.45 -9.33 17.84
N ARG A 157 77.06 -10.47 17.49
CA ARG A 157 76.39 -11.52 16.72
C ARG A 157 75.23 -12.08 17.55
N LYS A 158 74.01 -11.62 17.28
CA LYS A 158 72.83 -12.29 17.82
C LYS A 158 72.56 -13.53 16.96
N LYS A 159 72.55 -14.70 17.59
CA LYS A 159 71.87 -15.88 17.06
C LYS A 159 70.47 -15.42 16.68
N ILE A 160 70.03 -15.67 15.45
CA ILE A 160 68.65 -15.39 15.04
C ILE A 160 67.76 -16.28 15.90
N THR A 161 67.32 -15.74 17.04
CA THR A 161 66.36 -16.38 17.91
C THR A 161 64.99 -16.12 17.31
N ASN A 162 64.28 -17.21 17.06
CA ASN A 162 62.91 -17.17 16.58
C ASN A 162 62.05 -16.46 17.65
N ASN A 163 61.82 -15.16 17.49
CA ASN A 163 60.98 -14.36 18.39
C ASN A 163 59.49 -14.71 18.29
N ARG A 164 59.12 -15.66 17.41
CA ARG A 164 57.78 -16.23 17.38
C ARG A 164 57.65 -17.13 18.61
N GLU A 165 56.94 -16.67 19.63
CA GLU A 165 56.45 -17.57 20.66
C GLU A 165 55.69 -18.69 19.95
N LYS A 166 56.20 -19.93 20.04
CA LYS A 166 55.45 -21.09 19.61
C LYS A 166 54.25 -21.14 20.52
N THR A 167 53.11 -20.70 20.03
CA THR A 167 51.84 -20.67 20.76
C THR A 167 51.38 -22.06 21.22
N GLY A 168 52.08 -23.14 20.86
CA GLY A 168 51.74 -24.53 21.15
C GLY A 168 50.44 -25.00 20.49
N ARG A 169 49.71 -24.07 19.86
CA ARG A 169 48.41 -24.27 19.23
C ARG A 169 48.62 -24.93 17.88
N ARG A 170 47.98 -26.09 17.70
CA ARG A 170 47.97 -26.80 16.42
C ARG A 170 47.31 -25.89 15.35
N PRO A 171 47.81 -25.88 14.10
CA PRO A 171 47.10 -25.23 13.00
C PRO A 171 45.70 -25.82 12.86
N GLY A 172 44.67 -24.98 12.88
CA GLY A 172 43.26 -25.40 12.80
C GLY A 172 42.47 -25.15 14.08
N GLY A 173 41.33 -25.85 14.20
CA GLY A 173 40.37 -25.67 15.30
C GLY A 173 41.01 -25.92 16.66
N GLN A 174 41.01 -24.90 17.53
CA GLN A 174 41.59 -25.00 18.86
C GLN A 174 40.61 -25.68 19.84
N PRO A 175 41.09 -26.57 20.71
CA PRO A 175 40.25 -27.22 21.71
C PRO A 175 39.62 -26.17 22.64
N GLY A 176 38.30 -26.26 22.87
CA GLY A 176 37.53 -25.32 23.69
C GLY A 176 36.71 -24.28 22.90
N HIS A 177 36.93 -24.14 21.59
CA HIS A 177 36.11 -23.27 20.76
C HIS A 177 34.94 -24.04 20.13
N LYS A 178 33.70 -23.56 20.32
CA LYS A 178 32.52 -24.10 19.63
C LYS A 178 32.69 -23.87 18.13
N GLY A 179 32.69 -24.94 17.34
CA GLY A 179 32.76 -24.85 15.89
C GLY A 179 31.48 -24.21 15.33
N HIS A 180 31.63 -23.21 14.46
CA HIS A 180 30.52 -22.67 13.68
C HIS A 180 30.20 -23.62 12.52
N CYS A 181 29.13 -24.41 12.67
CA CYS A 181 28.60 -25.24 11.59
C CYS A 181 27.70 -24.42 10.66
N ARG A 182 27.62 -24.82 9.38
CA ARG A 182 26.63 -24.27 8.44
C ARG A 182 25.23 -24.58 8.96
N LYS A 183 24.36 -23.56 9.01
CA LYS A 183 22.96 -23.72 9.40
C LYS A 183 22.19 -24.50 8.34
N ARG A 184 21.32 -25.41 8.78
CA ARG A 184 20.35 -26.13 7.93
C ARG A 184 19.14 -25.25 7.64
N GLN A 185 18.51 -25.49 6.50
CA GLN A 185 17.35 -24.77 5.99
C GLN A 185 16.09 -25.59 6.24
N GLU A 186 14.93 -24.94 6.30
CA GLU A 186 13.65 -25.65 6.32
C GLU A 186 13.41 -26.31 4.94
N PRO A 187 13.13 -27.63 4.88
CA PRO A 187 12.88 -28.30 3.61
C PRO A 187 11.62 -27.75 2.93
N THR A 188 11.77 -27.25 1.70
CA THR A 188 10.64 -26.78 0.87
C THR A 188 9.85 -27.92 0.21
N GLN A 189 10.42 -29.13 0.19
CA GLN A 189 9.84 -30.35 -0.35
C GLN A 189 9.80 -31.44 0.74
N PRO A 190 8.91 -32.45 0.63
CA PRO A 190 8.90 -33.58 1.55
C PRO A 190 10.27 -34.28 1.58
N VAL A 191 10.66 -34.76 2.76
CA VAL A 191 11.96 -35.39 2.97
C VAL A 191 12.05 -36.67 2.15
N ILE A 192 13.01 -36.70 1.23
CA ILE A 192 13.30 -37.89 0.42
C ILE A 192 14.12 -38.86 1.27
N LEU A 193 13.53 -40.00 1.60
CA LEU A 193 14.22 -41.10 2.27
C LEU A 193 14.87 -41.99 1.22
N LEU A 194 16.20 -42.12 1.29
CA LEU A 194 16.93 -43.02 0.40
C LEU A 194 16.72 -44.47 0.85
N PRO A 195 16.46 -45.41 -0.09
CA PRO A 195 16.40 -46.83 0.23
C PRO A 195 17.78 -47.33 0.69
N PRO A 196 17.84 -48.42 1.46
CA PRO A 196 19.11 -49.07 1.77
C PRO A 196 19.80 -49.56 0.49
N PRO A 197 21.14 -49.57 0.43
CA PRO A 197 21.89 -50.15 -0.69
C PRO A 197 21.56 -51.64 -0.85
N GLU A 198 21.61 -52.15 -2.09
CA GLU A 198 21.32 -53.55 -2.41
C GLU A 198 22.23 -54.52 -1.64
N GLU A 199 23.53 -54.20 -1.51
CA GLU A 199 24.52 -54.96 -0.73
C GLU A 199 24.10 -55.21 0.73
N VAL A 200 23.36 -54.27 1.32
CA VAL A 200 22.89 -54.34 2.71
C VAL A 200 21.63 -55.21 2.83
N LEU A 201 20.86 -55.35 1.75
CA LEU A 201 19.67 -56.20 1.71
C LEU A 201 20.03 -57.68 1.52
N GLU A 202 21.12 -57.97 0.81
CA GLU A 202 21.59 -59.32 0.51
C GLU A 202 22.41 -59.95 1.66
N ASP A 203 23.15 -59.14 2.42
CA ASP A 203 23.97 -59.61 3.55
C ASP A 203 23.32 -59.34 4.92
N CYS A 204 22.83 -60.41 5.54
CA CYS A 204 22.23 -60.43 6.88
C CYS A 204 23.16 -59.94 8.01
N ALA A 205 24.46 -59.81 7.76
CA ALA A 205 25.42 -59.28 8.73
C ALA A 205 25.21 -57.77 9.00
N PHE A 206 24.65 -57.02 8.04
CA PHE A 206 24.39 -55.60 8.24
C PHE A 206 23.14 -55.37 9.09
N LYS A 207 23.29 -54.57 10.15
CA LYS A 207 22.18 -54.19 11.06
C LYS A 207 21.90 -52.70 10.97
N LYS A 208 20.62 -52.35 10.86
CA LYS A 208 20.17 -50.96 10.89
C LYS A 208 20.55 -50.32 12.22
N THR A 209 21.34 -49.24 12.16
CA THR A 209 21.74 -48.47 13.35
C THR A 209 20.73 -47.37 13.64
N ALA A 210 20.67 -46.88 14.88
CA ALA A 210 19.84 -45.73 15.29
C ALA A 210 20.29 -44.37 14.72
N ARG A 211 21.39 -44.33 13.96
CA ARG A 211 21.99 -43.09 13.43
C ARG A 211 21.53 -42.84 11.99
N THR A 212 20.93 -41.68 11.75
CA THR A 212 20.56 -41.22 10.40
C THR A 212 21.48 -40.09 9.95
N ILE A 213 22.05 -40.20 8.76
CA ILE A 213 22.85 -39.13 8.15
C ILE A 213 21.92 -38.25 7.32
N VAL A 214 21.75 -37.00 7.74
CA VAL A 214 20.93 -36.01 7.04
C VAL A 214 21.83 -35.04 6.29
N LYS A 215 21.64 -34.93 4.97
CA LYS A 215 22.31 -33.98 4.08
C LYS A 215 21.26 -33.15 3.34
N GLN A 216 21.57 -31.88 3.07
CA GLN A 216 20.70 -30.99 2.30
C GLN A 216 21.43 -30.52 1.04
N MET A 217 20.74 -30.59 -0.09
CA MET A 217 21.15 -29.94 -1.34
C MET A 217 20.25 -28.72 -1.52
N VAL A 218 20.84 -27.52 -1.48
CA VAL A 218 20.11 -26.26 -1.63
C VAL A 218 20.30 -25.78 -3.06
N SER A 219 19.22 -25.65 -3.81
CA SER A 219 19.21 -25.16 -5.20
C SER A 219 18.31 -23.94 -5.35
N ILE A 220 18.72 -22.98 -6.18
CA ILE A 220 17.91 -21.82 -6.57
C ILE A 220 17.45 -22.05 -8.00
N ARG A 221 16.16 -21.83 -8.29
CA ARG A 221 15.58 -21.93 -9.63
C ARG A 221 14.82 -20.65 -9.96
N MET A 222 15.16 -20.01 -11.06
CA MET A 222 14.45 -18.84 -11.59
C MET A 222 13.58 -19.27 -12.77
N VAL A 223 12.32 -18.85 -12.81
CA VAL A 223 11.36 -19.16 -13.87
C VAL A 223 10.81 -17.85 -14.42
N LEU A 224 10.92 -17.63 -15.73
CA LEU A 224 10.35 -16.47 -16.41
C LEU A 224 8.90 -16.77 -16.78
N ASN A 225 7.96 -16.01 -16.22
CA ASN A 225 6.54 -16.08 -16.53
C ASN A 225 6.16 -14.95 -17.49
N VAL A 226 5.58 -15.27 -18.64
CA VAL A 226 5.11 -14.30 -19.64
C VAL A 226 3.63 -14.56 -19.88
N THR A 227 2.81 -13.53 -19.67
CA THR A 227 1.37 -13.55 -19.96
C THR A 227 1.11 -12.56 -21.09
N GLU A 228 0.61 -13.06 -22.22
CA GLU A 228 0.27 -12.26 -23.39
C GLU A 228 -1.24 -12.00 -23.41
N TYR A 229 -1.63 -10.73 -23.59
CA TYR A 229 -3.03 -10.32 -23.65
C TYR A 229 -3.39 -9.95 -25.09
N HIS A 230 -4.44 -10.58 -25.62
CA HIS A 230 -5.01 -10.23 -26.92
C HIS A 230 -6.36 -9.53 -26.71
N ALA A 231 -6.54 -8.38 -27.35
CA ALA A 231 -7.81 -7.67 -27.38
C ALA A 231 -8.14 -7.30 -28.83
N ASP A 232 -9.23 -7.88 -29.35
CA ASP A 232 -9.72 -7.53 -30.68
C ASP A 232 -10.28 -6.09 -30.69
N VAL A 233 -9.99 -5.37 -31.77
CA VAL A 233 -10.46 -4.00 -31.96
C VAL A 233 -11.66 -4.01 -32.89
N TYR A 234 -12.80 -3.58 -32.38
CA TYR A 234 -14.05 -3.45 -33.10
C TYR A 234 -14.20 -2.04 -33.65
N TYR A 235 -14.75 -1.93 -34.85
CA TYR A 235 -14.99 -0.66 -35.54
C TYR A 235 -16.49 -0.45 -35.75
N ASN A 236 -16.99 0.70 -35.35
CA ASN A 236 -18.37 1.10 -35.59
C ASN A 236 -18.47 1.85 -36.93
N SER A 237 -19.16 1.27 -37.92
CA SER A 237 -19.32 1.86 -39.25
C SER A 237 -20.18 3.13 -39.29
N HIS A 238 -20.98 3.39 -38.25
CA HIS A 238 -21.88 4.53 -38.20
C HIS A 238 -21.26 5.74 -37.50
N THR A 239 -20.51 5.52 -36.41
CA THR A 239 -19.87 6.59 -35.63
C THR A 239 -18.38 6.77 -35.95
N GLY A 240 -17.75 5.78 -36.59
CA GLY A 240 -16.32 5.76 -36.87
C GLY A 240 -15.44 5.39 -35.66
N GLU A 241 -16.05 5.13 -34.50
CA GLU A 241 -15.34 4.83 -33.26
C GLU A 241 -14.74 3.43 -33.26
N ARG A 242 -13.63 3.28 -32.54
CA ARG A 242 -12.98 2.00 -32.29
C ARG A 242 -13.07 1.65 -30.81
N ALA A 243 -13.43 0.41 -30.52
CA ALA A 243 -13.55 -0.10 -29.16
C ALA A 243 -12.78 -1.42 -29.03
N HIS A 244 -12.15 -1.65 -27.88
CA HIS A 244 -11.51 -2.91 -27.54
C HIS A 244 -11.75 -3.23 -26.07
N ALA A 245 -11.50 -4.49 -25.68
CA ALA A 245 -11.55 -4.89 -24.28
C ALA A 245 -10.52 -4.09 -23.46
N ALA A 246 -10.88 -3.72 -22.24
CA ALA A 246 -9.96 -3.04 -21.33
C ALA A 246 -8.86 -4.01 -20.87
N PHE A 247 -7.60 -3.57 -20.95
CA PHE A 247 -6.48 -4.33 -20.40
C PHE A 247 -6.45 -4.20 -18.87
N PRO A 248 -5.89 -5.19 -18.14
CA PRO A 248 -5.70 -5.09 -16.70
C PRO A 248 -4.84 -3.89 -16.30
N ASP A 249 -5.08 -3.37 -15.09
CA ASP A 249 -4.32 -2.25 -14.54
C ASP A 249 -2.81 -2.53 -14.54
N GLY A 250 -2.03 -1.61 -15.13
CA GLY A 250 -0.58 -1.71 -15.24
C GLY A 250 -0.07 -2.32 -16.56
N VAL A 251 -0.96 -2.80 -17.43
CA VAL A 251 -0.63 -3.22 -18.81
C VAL A 251 -0.94 -2.06 -19.76
N ILE A 252 0.07 -1.24 -20.03
CA ILE A 252 -0.07 0.03 -20.79
C ILE A 252 0.84 0.05 -22.02
N ASP A 253 2.05 -0.49 -21.89
CA ASP A 253 3.05 -0.49 -22.97
C ASP A 253 3.00 -1.87 -23.65
N ASP A 254 3.51 -2.01 -24.87
CA ASP A 254 3.56 -3.32 -25.57
C ASP A 254 4.25 -4.41 -24.74
N VAL A 255 5.23 -4.02 -23.93
CA VAL A 255 5.93 -4.92 -22.99
C VAL A 255 6.01 -4.25 -21.62
N ASN A 256 5.33 -4.85 -20.65
CA ASN A 256 5.39 -4.41 -19.26
C ASN A 256 6.17 -5.41 -18.40
N TYR A 257 6.96 -4.87 -17.47
CA TYR A 257 7.68 -5.65 -16.47
C TYR A 257 6.98 -5.52 -15.12
N ASP A 258 6.73 -6.65 -14.48
CA ASP A 258 6.03 -6.74 -13.19
C ASP A 258 6.87 -6.19 -12.02
N GLY A 259 6.28 -6.20 -10.82
CA GLY A 259 6.94 -5.76 -9.60
C GLY A 259 8.17 -6.60 -9.22
N SER A 260 8.24 -7.87 -9.62
CA SER A 260 9.35 -8.76 -9.28
C SER A 260 10.64 -8.34 -9.98
N ILE A 261 10.58 -8.08 -11.28
CA ILE A 261 11.73 -7.62 -12.08
C ILE A 261 12.18 -6.23 -11.61
N ARG A 262 11.21 -5.34 -11.30
CA ARG A 262 11.47 -4.00 -10.77
C ARG A 262 12.20 -4.04 -9.42
N ALA A 263 11.67 -4.79 -8.45
CA ALA A 263 12.27 -4.92 -7.12
C ALA A 263 13.67 -5.54 -7.20
N PHE A 264 13.85 -6.53 -8.07
CA PHE A 264 15.14 -7.19 -8.25
C PHE A 264 16.20 -6.26 -8.83
N LEU A 265 15.85 -5.49 -9.87
CA LEU A 265 16.75 -4.48 -10.43
C LEU A 265 17.07 -3.37 -9.43
N PHE A 266 16.09 -2.95 -8.63
CA PHE A 266 16.30 -1.92 -7.62
C PHE A 266 17.27 -2.39 -6.53
N LEU A 267 17.08 -3.60 -6.01
CA LEU A 267 17.98 -4.21 -5.01
C LEU A 267 19.41 -4.32 -5.54
N LEU A 268 19.58 -4.82 -6.78
CA LEU A 268 20.90 -4.98 -7.39
C LEU A 268 21.60 -3.63 -7.57
N ASN A 269 20.89 -2.65 -8.14
CA ASN A 269 21.50 -1.38 -8.51
C ASN A 269 21.75 -0.46 -7.31
N ASN A 270 20.88 -0.47 -6.29
CA ASN A 270 20.98 0.42 -5.13
C ASN A 270 21.67 -0.25 -3.93
N ASP A 271 21.23 -1.43 -3.51
CA ASP A 271 21.76 -2.07 -2.29
C ASP A 271 23.04 -2.86 -2.56
N CYS A 272 23.12 -3.55 -3.70
CA CYS A 272 24.33 -4.27 -4.11
C CYS A 272 25.30 -3.41 -4.93
N CYS A 273 24.95 -2.15 -5.23
CA CYS A 273 25.75 -1.21 -6.01
C CYS A 273 26.27 -1.79 -7.35
N THR A 274 25.49 -2.66 -8.01
CA THR A 274 25.90 -3.24 -9.29
C THR A 274 25.60 -2.27 -10.43
N SER A 275 26.47 -2.25 -11.44
CA SER A 275 26.22 -1.45 -12.64
C SER A 275 25.03 -2.02 -13.42
N ILE A 276 24.28 -1.13 -14.10
CA ILE A 276 23.14 -1.51 -14.96
C ILE A 276 23.54 -2.62 -15.94
N ASP A 277 24.76 -2.57 -16.49
CA ASP A 277 25.26 -3.58 -17.42
C ASP A 277 25.44 -4.96 -16.78
N LYS A 278 25.92 -5.01 -15.54
CA LYS A 278 26.06 -6.27 -14.79
C LYS A 278 24.71 -6.82 -14.39
N SER A 279 23.79 -5.96 -13.93
CA SER A 279 22.42 -6.36 -13.57
C SER A 279 21.67 -6.91 -14.79
N ARG A 280 21.86 -6.30 -15.97
CA ARG A 280 21.31 -6.79 -17.24
C ARG A 280 21.88 -8.15 -17.63
N ALA A 281 23.21 -8.29 -17.63
CA ALA A 281 23.87 -9.55 -17.97
C ALA A 281 23.41 -10.67 -17.03
N PHE A 282 23.34 -10.39 -15.73
CA PHE A 282 22.90 -11.33 -14.71
C PHE A 282 21.47 -11.85 -14.95
N LEU A 283 20.50 -10.97 -15.23
CA LEU A 283 19.13 -11.37 -15.54
C LEU A 283 19.02 -12.15 -16.85
N SER A 284 19.78 -11.75 -17.86
CA SER A 284 19.88 -12.47 -19.13
C SER A 284 20.42 -13.88 -18.90
N ASP A 285 21.53 -14.03 -18.17
CA ASP A 285 22.18 -15.31 -17.93
C ASP A 285 21.29 -16.26 -17.12
N LEU A 286 20.63 -15.77 -16.07
CA LEU A 286 19.71 -16.57 -15.27
C LEU A 286 18.47 -17.05 -16.03
N THR A 287 18.08 -16.34 -17.08
CA THR A 287 16.94 -16.69 -17.93
C THR A 287 17.33 -17.38 -19.23
N GLY A 288 18.62 -17.71 -19.41
CA GLY A 288 19.14 -18.34 -20.63
C GLY A 288 19.01 -17.43 -21.87
N GLY A 289 19.17 -16.13 -21.68
CA GLY A 289 19.11 -15.10 -22.72
C GLY A 289 17.70 -14.61 -23.06
N LYS A 290 16.65 -15.17 -22.42
CA LYS A 290 15.25 -14.82 -22.73
C LYS A 290 14.87 -13.42 -22.25
N LEU A 291 15.34 -13.01 -21.08
CA LEU A 291 15.06 -11.70 -20.51
C LEU A 291 16.23 -10.75 -20.78
N ASN A 292 16.19 -10.04 -21.91
CA ASN A 292 17.22 -9.08 -22.29
C ASN A 292 16.65 -7.65 -22.34
N ILE A 293 16.79 -6.94 -21.21
CA ILE A 293 16.23 -5.60 -21.03
C ILE A 293 17.26 -4.54 -21.47
N SER A 294 16.81 -3.50 -22.19
CA SER A 294 17.68 -2.39 -22.58
C SER A 294 18.16 -1.57 -21.38
N LYS A 295 19.35 -0.94 -21.48
CA LYS A 295 19.91 -0.10 -20.40
C LYS A 295 18.97 1.04 -20.02
N GLY A 296 18.37 1.68 -21.02
CA GLY A 296 17.43 2.79 -20.82
C GLY A 296 16.18 2.33 -20.07
N MET A 297 15.67 1.15 -20.38
CA MET A 297 14.51 0.60 -19.67
C MET A 297 14.84 0.27 -18.21
N ILE A 298 16.01 -0.34 -17.92
CA ILE A 298 16.45 -0.58 -16.53
C ILE A 298 16.56 0.73 -15.75
N SER A 299 17.09 1.79 -16.37
CA SER A 299 17.16 3.11 -15.73
C SER A 299 15.78 3.69 -15.43
N ARG A 300 14.82 3.55 -16.34
CA ARG A 300 13.41 3.97 -16.12
C ARG A 300 12.76 3.18 -14.98
N LEU A 301 12.94 1.86 -14.95
CA LEU A 301 12.38 1.00 -13.91
C LEU A 301 12.90 1.35 -12.50
N ASN A 302 14.20 1.67 -12.36
CA ASN A 302 14.76 2.11 -11.08
C ASN A 302 14.19 3.45 -10.59
N ARG A 303 13.87 4.39 -11.50
CA ARG A 303 13.32 5.70 -11.12
C ARG A 303 11.86 5.63 -10.67
N SER A 304 11.09 4.67 -11.18
CA SER A 304 9.67 4.53 -10.87
C SER A 304 9.34 3.94 -9.47
N LEU A 305 10.37 3.59 -8.69
CA LEU A 305 10.25 3.05 -7.33
C LEU A 305 10.55 4.09 -6.23
N LEU A 306 10.91 5.31 -6.61
CA LEU A 306 11.02 6.49 -5.74
C LEU A 306 9.76 7.34 -5.89
#